data_AF-A0A1I3Q4G5-F1
#
_entry.id   AF-A0A1I3Q4G5-F1
#
_cell.length_a   1.000
_cell.length_b   1.000
_cell.length_c   1.000
_cell.angle_alpha   90.00
_cell.angle_beta   90.00
_cell.angle_gamma   90.00
#
_symmetry.space_group_name_H-M   'P 1'
#
loop_
_entity.id
_entity.type
_entity.pdbx_description
1 polymer ?
#
loop_
_entity_poly.entity_id
_entity_poly.type
_entity_poly.pdbx_seq_one_letter_code
_entity_poly.pdbx_strand_id
1 'polypeptide(L)'
;MMLYGPFLMSLLPGLIVLTLTWWFSKKGFSRFIRMLPGCFLTIVAAILFYHGYVNVRGFEGAAYGILSFFLLIFVIISFAIGVKMKVNTENH
;
A
#
# COMPACT_ATOMS: atom_id res chain seq x y z
N MET A 1 3.05 -23.21 4.89
CA MET A 1 4.52 -23.42 4.91
C MET A 1 5.19 -22.06 4.72
N MET A 2 6.15 -21.72 5.59
CA MET A 2 6.80 -20.44 5.96
C MET A 2 6.62 -19.14 5.13
N LEU A 3 6.33 -19.17 3.83
CA LEU A 3 6.06 -17.99 3.00
C LEU A 3 4.55 -17.66 2.88
N TYR A 4 3.70 -18.68 2.96
CA TYR A 4 2.27 -18.56 2.64
C TYR A 4 1.47 -17.77 3.69
N GLY A 5 1.90 -17.82 4.96
CA GLY A 5 1.27 -17.11 6.08
C GLY A 5 1.35 -15.58 5.94
N PRO A 6 2.56 -14.99 5.87
CA PRO A 6 2.71 -13.54 5.72
C PRO A 6 2.18 -13.04 4.36
N PHE A 7 2.27 -13.85 3.30
CA PHE A 7 1.72 -13.49 1.99
C PHE A 7 0.19 -13.33 2.04
N LEU A 8 -0.56 -14.32 2.56
CA LEU A 8 -2.02 -14.24 2.72
C LEU A 8 -2.44 -13.12 3.67
N MET A 9 -1.71 -12.94 4.77
CA MET A 9 -2.01 -11.89 5.75
C MET A 9 -1.74 -10.48 5.22
N SER A 10 -0.90 -10.31 4.21
CA SER A 10 -0.73 -9.01 3.53
C SER A 10 -1.75 -8.75 2.42
N LEU A 11 -2.25 -9.84 1.82
CA LEU A 11 -3.10 -9.78 0.65
C LEU A 11 -4.48 -9.24 1.02
N LEU A 12 -4.98 -9.61 2.19
CA LEU A 12 -6.21 -9.08 2.78
C LEU A 12 -6.17 -7.55 2.96
N PRO A 13 -5.26 -6.96 3.77
CA PRO A 13 -5.19 -5.51 3.94
C PRO A 13 -4.80 -4.79 2.64
N GLY A 14 -3.93 -5.37 1.81
CA GLY A 14 -3.57 -4.80 0.50
C GLY A 14 -4.75 -4.71 -0.46
N LEU A 15 -5.56 -5.77 -0.57
CA LEU A 15 -6.74 -5.82 -1.43
C LEU A 15 -7.84 -4.87 -0.93
N ILE A 16 -8.02 -4.76 0.39
CA ILE A 16 -8.97 -3.82 1.01
C ILE A 16 -8.58 -2.38 0.65
N VAL A 17 -7.31 -2.01 0.79
CA VAL A 17 -6.90 -0.63 0.47
C VAL A 17 -6.94 -0.36 -1.03
N LEU A 18 -6.63 -1.34 -1.89
CA LEU A 18 -6.71 -1.18 -3.34
C LEU A 18 -8.16 -0.95 -3.80
N THR A 19 -9.11 -1.76 -3.29
CA THR A 19 -10.54 -1.58 -3.57
C THR A 19 -11.07 -0.25 -3.04
N LEU A 20 -10.64 0.16 -1.84
CA LEU A 20 -11.00 1.46 -1.27
C LEU A 20 -10.45 2.63 -2.10
N THR A 21 -9.20 2.53 -2.56
CA THR A 21 -8.57 3.53 -3.44
C THR A 21 -9.31 3.67 -4.76
N TRP A 22 -9.68 2.54 -5.37
CA TRP A 22 -10.39 2.54 -6.64
C TRP A 22 -11.81 3.10 -6.48
N TRP A 23 -12.48 2.80 -5.36
CA TRP A 23 -13.78 3.37 -5.01
C TRP A 23 -13.71 4.90 -4.84
N PHE A 24 -12.73 5.40 -4.07
CA PHE A 24 -12.52 6.84 -3.90
C PHE A 24 -12.18 7.54 -5.23
N SER A 25 -11.42 6.88 -6.09
CA SER A 25 -11.09 7.37 -7.42
C SER A 25 -12.30 7.46 -8.35
N LYS A 26 -13.27 6.55 -8.23
CA LYS A 26 -14.47 6.53 -9.08
C LYS A 26 -15.49 7.62 -8.69
N LYS A 27 -15.45 8.10 -7.45
CA LYS A 27 -16.37 9.12 -6.92
C LYS A 27 -15.95 10.58 -7.21
N GLY A 28 -14.83 10.81 -7.90
CA GLY A 28 -14.40 12.17 -8.27
C GLY A 28 -13.90 13.04 -7.11
N PHE A 29 -13.50 12.44 -5.99
CA PHE A 29 -13.06 13.17 -4.80
C PHE A 29 -11.77 13.98 -5.02
N SER A 30 -11.65 15.07 -4.27
CA SER A 30 -10.49 15.99 -4.27
C SER A 30 -9.16 15.25 -4.08
N ARG A 31 -8.10 15.79 -4.68
CA ARG A 31 -6.73 15.22 -4.75
C ARG A 31 -6.23 14.63 -3.43
N PHE A 32 -6.50 15.32 -2.32
CA PHE A 32 -6.11 14.88 -0.98
C PHE A 32 -6.75 13.56 -0.56
N ILE A 33 -8.03 13.35 -0.88
CA ILE A 33 -8.79 12.15 -0.53
C ILE A 33 -8.33 10.96 -1.38
N ARG A 34 -7.86 11.21 -2.60
CA ARG A 34 -7.31 10.17 -3.48
C ARG A 34 -5.89 9.72 -3.08
N MET A 35 -5.10 10.61 -2.49
CA MET A 35 -3.74 10.30 -1.99
C MET A 35 -3.76 9.67 -0.58
N LEU A 36 -4.83 9.92 0.18
CA LEU A 36 -5.08 9.40 1.53
C LEU A 36 -4.83 7.87 1.67
N PRO A 37 -5.38 7.00 0.79
CA PRO A 37 -5.12 5.57 0.91
C PRO A 37 -3.65 5.19 0.67
N GLY A 38 -2.92 5.93 -0.17
CA GLY A 38 -1.47 5.72 -0.38
C GLY A 38 -0.64 6.11 0.86
N CYS A 39 -0.97 7.23 1.50
CA CYS A 39 -0.37 7.61 2.79
C CYS A 39 -0.66 6.57 3.87
N PHE A 40 -1.90 6.08 3.94
CA PHE A 40 -2.29 5.03 4.88
C PHE A 40 -1.50 3.74 4.66
N LEU A 41 -1.32 3.33 3.40
CA LEU A 41 -0.54 2.14 3.04
C LEU A 41 0.94 2.28 3.43
N THR A 42 1.48 3.50 3.35
CA THR A 42 2.87 3.79 3.74
C THR A 42 3.07 3.62 5.25
N ILE A 43 2.12 4.12 6.05
CA ILE A 43 2.14 3.95 7.52
C ILE A 43 2.07 2.46 7.88
N VAL A 44 1.17 1.72 7.23
CA VAL A 44 1.04 0.27 7.43
C VAL A 44 2.34 -0.47 7.07
N ALA A 45 2.96 -0.13 5.93
CA ALA A 45 4.23 -0.73 5.52
C ALA A 45 5.36 -0.44 6.52
N ALA A 46 5.44 0.79 7.05
CA ALA A 46 6.44 1.16 8.05
C ALA A 46 6.27 0.40 9.37
N ILE A 47 5.03 0.24 9.84
CA ILE A 47 4.72 -0.52 11.07
C ILE A 47 5.06 -2.00 10.87
N LEU A 48 4.69 -2.60 9.74
CA LEU A 48 5.01 -4.00 9.42
C LEU A 48 6.52 -4.23 9.35
N PHE A 49 7.26 -3.32 8.71
CA PHE A 49 8.70 -3.39 8.62
C PHE A 49 9.35 -3.33 10.00
N TYR A 50 8.92 -2.40 10.85
CA TYR A 50 9.40 -2.27 12.22
C TYR A 50 9.10 -3.52 13.05
N HIS A 51 7.88 -4.06 12.95
CA HIS A 51 7.50 -5.28 13.65
C HIS A 51 8.33 -6.50 13.21
N GLY A 52 8.57 -6.63 11.91
CA GLY A 52 9.42 -7.66 11.34
C GLY A 52 10.87 -7.58 11.81
N TYR A 53 11.41 -6.35 11.87
CA TYR A 53 12.79 -6.09 12.25
C TYR A 53 13.05 -6.23 13.77
N VAL A 54 12.13 -5.72 14.60
CA VAL A 54 12.33 -5.61 16.05
C VAL A 54 11.78 -6.82 16.81
N ASN A 55 10.55 -7.26 16.52
CA ASN A 55 9.85 -8.26 17.35
C ASN A 55 10.04 -9.69 16.87
N VAL A 56 9.94 -9.93 15.55
CA VAL A 56 9.96 -11.30 15.00
C VAL A 56 11.40 -11.79 14.78
N ARG A 57 12.26 -10.97 14.16
CA ARG A 57 13.68 -11.27 13.87
C ARG A 57 13.87 -12.58 13.06
N GLY A 58 15.11 -12.85 12.65
CA GLY A 58 15.43 -14.06 11.87
C GLY A 58 14.77 -14.13 10.48
N PHE A 59 14.55 -15.35 9.99
CA PHE A 59 14.01 -15.59 8.64
C PHE A 59 12.58 -15.07 8.47
N GLU A 60 11.78 -15.13 9.54
CA GLU A 60 10.40 -14.68 9.53
C GLU A 60 10.31 -13.13 9.55
N GLY A 61 11.21 -12.46 10.29
CA GLY A 61 11.39 -11.01 10.19
C GLY A 61 11.79 -10.53 8.79
N ALA A 62 12.65 -11.29 8.09
CA ALA A 62 13.02 -11.00 6.71
C ALA A 62 11.81 -11.09 5.75
N ALA A 63 10.87 -12.02 6.00
CA ALA A 63 9.64 -12.12 5.23
C ALA A 63 8.74 -10.88 5.39
N TYR A 64 8.62 -10.32 6.60
CA TYR A 64 7.93 -9.05 6.84
C TYR A 64 8.63 -7.85 6.17
N GLY A 65 9.97 -7.89 6.09
CA GLY A 65 10.75 -6.90 5.34
C GLY A 65 10.44 -6.92 3.84
N ILE A 66 10.48 -8.11 3.23
CA ILE A 66 10.12 -8.32 1.82
C ILE A 66 8.67 -7.91 1.57
N LEU A 67 7.76 -8.23 2.49
CA LEU A 67 6.36 -7.84 2.41
C LEU A 67 6.19 -6.33 2.35
N SER A 68 6.86 -5.61 3.26
CA SER A 68 6.82 -4.15 3.32
C SER A 68 7.38 -3.50 2.04
N PHE A 69 8.38 -4.13 1.42
CA PHE A 69 8.91 -3.71 0.13
C PHE A 69 7.86 -3.81 -0.99
N PHE A 70 7.07 -4.89 -1.04
CA PHE A 70 5.96 -5.01 -2.00
C PHE A 70 4.86 -3.96 -1.75
N LEU A 71 4.51 -3.69 -0.49
CA LEU A 71 3.57 -2.61 -0.15
C LEU A 71 4.07 -1.24 -0.63
N LEU A 72 5.37 -0.98 -0.58
CA LEU A 72 5.98 0.24 -1.11
C LEU A 72 5.77 0.40 -2.63
N ILE A 73 5.82 -0.69 -3.40
CA ILE A 73 5.52 -0.66 -4.84
C ILE A 73 4.05 -0.24 -5.06
N PHE A 74 3.12 -0.76 -4.27
CA PHE A 74 1.72 -0.35 -4.33
C PHE A 74 1.50 1.11 -3.93
N VAL A 75 2.27 1.64 -2.96
CA VAL A 75 2.27 3.08 -2.63
C VAL A 75 2.67 3.90 -3.85
N ILE A 76 3.77 3.54 -4.52
CA ILE A 76 4.26 4.25 -5.71
C ILE A 76 3.20 4.24 -6.82
N ILE A 77 2.55 3.10 -7.07
CA ILE A 77 1.48 2.98 -8.07
C ILE A 77 0.26 3.82 -7.68
N SER A 78 -0.16 3.77 -6.41
CA SER A 78 -1.30 4.57 -5.90
C SER A 78 -1.03 6.08 -6.03
N PHE A 79 0.21 6.50 -5.74
CA PHE A 79 0.63 7.89 -5.88
C PHE A 79 0.70 8.30 -7.35
N ALA A 80 1.23 7.42 -8.21
CA ALA A 80 1.25 7.64 -9.66
C ALA A 80 -0.16 7.77 -10.23
N ILE A 81 -1.13 6.96 -9.80
CA ILE A 81 -2.55 7.09 -10.20
C ILE A 81 -3.16 8.41 -9.69
N GLY A 82 -2.83 8.82 -8.46
CA GLY A 82 -3.23 10.11 -7.90
C GLY A 82 -2.68 11.31 -8.68
N VAL A 83 -1.43 11.23 -9.13
CA VAL A 83 -0.74 12.29 -9.90
C VAL A 83 -1.13 12.28 -11.37
N LYS A 84 -1.20 11.11 -12.03
CA LYS A 84 -1.45 10.98 -13.47
C LYS A 84 -2.84 11.46 -13.88
N MET A 85 -3.82 11.45 -12.99
CA MET A 85 -5.11 12.10 -13.28
C MET A 85 -5.06 13.62 -13.32
N LYS A 86 -4.03 14.28 -12.78
CA LYS A 86 -3.84 15.72 -12.98
C LYS A 86 -3.58 16.04 -14.46
N VAL A 87 -2.78 15.21 -15.15
CA VAL A 87 -2.39 15.45 -16.55
C VAL A 87 -3.59 15.40 -17.50
N ASN A 88 -4.62 14.60 -17.19
CA ASN A 88 -5.80 14.49 -18.07
C ASN A 88 -6.93 15.47 -17.72
N THR A 89 -6.82 16.25 -16.63
CA THR A 89 -7.84 17.23 -16.21
C THR A 89 -7.40 18.68 -16.50
N GLU A 90 -6.15 18.92 -16.89
CA GLU A 90 -5.67 20.23 -17.37
C GLU A 90 -5.78 20.40 -18.91
N ASN A 91 -6.23 19.36 -19.64
CA ASN A 91 -6.38 19.37 -21.10
C ASN A 91 -7.83 19.49 -21.60
N HIS A 92 -8.77 19.92 -20.74
CA HIS A 92 -10.16 20.17 -21.13
C HIS A 92 -10.63 21.53 -20.63
#